data_AF-A0ABD3RF69-F1
#
_entry.id   AF-A0ABD3RF69-F1
#
_cell.length_a   1.000
_cell.length_b   1.000
_cell.length_c   1.000
_cell.angle_alpha   90.00
_cell.angle_beta   90.00
_cell.angle_gamma   90.00
#
_symmetry.space_group_name_H-M   'P 1'
#
loop_
_entity.id
_entity.type
_entity.pdbx_description
1 polymer ?
#
loop_
_entity_poly.entity_id
_entity_poly.type
_entity_poly.pdbx_seq_one_letter_code
_entity_poly.pdbx_strand_id
1 'polypeptide(L)'
;MFLEPCGAEFRHFVDREPGDSVDVYIPGAGFSGFFYTLGRLQALHNVPSHSSPSFEYYCFSAGCLALVTSLLKIPIDSAIELAHSSRNQWITGKISRYDVVGHFVDGLLFHAEEKPALENEKLYVTIDGGATTSLRHQINTTCGIVSNSTQHLCSRNGNILEEHLPRINVITSKWNKQRIFSQNVQKPSSVDHLKKMLVQTTWM
;
A
#
# COMPACT_ATOMS: atom_id res chain seq x y z
N MET A 1 -19.64 -24.38 -3.40
CA MET A 1 -20.41 -23.14 -3.57
C MET A 1 -19.40 -22.05 -3.86
N PHE A 2 -19.03 -21.91 -5.14
CA PHE A 2 -18.11 -20.88 -5.61
C PHE A 2 -18.94 -19.62 -5.84
N LEU A 3 -18.57 -18.52 -5.19
CA LEU A 3 -19.16 -17.21 -5.47
C LEU A 3 -18.65 -16.76 -6.85
N GLU A 4 -19.59 -16.50 -7.76
CA GLU A 4 -19.30 -15.95 -9.09
C GLU A 4 -18.59 -14.59 -8.96
N PRO A 5 -17.64 -14.27 -9.86
CA PRO A 5 -17.08 -12.93 -9.93
C PRO A 5 -18.14 -11.99 -10.51
N CYS A 6 -18.62 -11.03 -9.72
CA CYS A 6 -19.38 -9.89 -10.25
C CYS A 6 -18.50 -9.16 -11.28
N GLY A 7 -18.80 -9.35 -12.56
CA GLY A 7 -18.27 -8.56 -13.65
C GLY A 7 -18.73 -7.11 -13.49
N ALA A 8 -17.83 -6.26 -13.01
CA ALA A 8 -18.02 -4.82 -13.10
C ALA A 8 -17.73 -4.38 -14.53
N GLU A 9 -18.77 -4.19 -15.32
CA GLU A 9 -18.70 -3.50 -16.61
C GLU A 9 -18.24 -2.06 -16.36
N PHE A 10 -16.98 -1.80 -16.71
CA PHE A 10 -16.37 -0.47 -16.64
C PHE A 10 -16.76 0.30 -17.91
N ARG A 11 -17.91 0.98 -17.93
CA ARG A 11 -18.22 2.01 -18.94
C ARG A 11 -19.43 2.86 -18.52
N HIS A 12 -19.14 4.06 -18.04
CA HIS A 12 -19.98 5.24 -18.25
C HIS A 12 -19.06 6.46 -18.29
N PHE A 13 -18.69 6.88 -19.50
CA PHE A 13 -18.16 8.22 -19.73
C PHE A 13 -19.38 9.14 -19.81
N VAL A 14 -19.73 9.74 -18.67
CA VAL A 14 -20.62 10.90 -18.60
C VAL A 14 -19.71 12.11 -18.72
N ASP A 15 -20.00 13.01 -19.66
CA ASP A 15 -19.32 14.31 -19.77
C ASP A 15 -19.49 15.04 -18.43
N ARG A 16 -18.41 15.09 -17.64
CA ARG A 16 -18.35 15.75 -16.35
C ARG A 16 -17.82 17.17 -16.53
N GLU A 17 -18.46 18.12 -15.86
CA GLU A 17 -18.01 19.50 -15.78
C GLU A 17 -16.59 19.57 -15.17
N PRO A 18 -15.71 20.46 -15.66
CA PRO A 18 -14.37 20.65 -15.11
C PRO A 18 -14.46 21.12 -13.66
N GLY A 19 -14.05 20.24 -12.73
CA GLY A 19 -14.13 20.45 -11.29
C GLY A 19 -14.87 19.34 -10.55
N ASP A 20 -15.57 18.46 -11.25
CA ASP A 20 -16.29 17.35 -10.63
C ASP A 20 -15.34 16.24 -10.17
N SER A 21 -15.58 15.70 -8.98
CA SER A 21 -14.78 14.61 -8.43
C SER A 21 -15.21 13.27 -9.00
N VAL A 22 -14.24 12.40 -9.28
CA VAL A 22 -14.49 11.04 -9.76
C VAL A 22 -14.46 10.08 -8.58
N ASP A 23 -15.61 9.49 -8.27
CA ASP A 23 -15.69 8.44 -7.26
C ASP A 23 -15.03 7.15 -7.77
N VAL A 24 -14.09 6.60 -7.00
CA VAL A 24 -13.35 5.38 -7.32
C VAL A 24 -13.57 4.34 -6.23
N TYR A 25 -14.25 3.26 -6.58
CA TYR A 25 -14.51 2.14 -5.68
C TYR A 25 -13.44 1.05 -5.82
N ILE A 26 -12.80 0.71 -4.70
CA ILE A 26 -11.65 -0.18 -4.63
C ILE A 26 -11.99 -1.38 -3.74
N PRO A 27 -12.31 -2.55 -4.33
CA PRO A 27 -12.71 -3.72 -3.56
C PRO A 27 -11.53 -4.35 -2.82
N GLY A 28 -11.83 -5.11 -1.77
CA GLY A 28 -10.88 -6.01 -1.14
C GLY A 28 -10.81 -7.33 -1.89
N ALA A 29 -9.61 -7.89 -2.04
CA ALA A 29 -9.39 -9.17 -2.72
C ALA A 29 -8.26 -10.00 -2.09
N GLY A 30 -8.05 -9.84 -0.78
CA GLY A 30 -7.01 -10.54 -0.03
C GLY A 30 -5.59 -10.19 -0.47
N PHE A 31 -4.64 -11.09 -0.18
CA PHE A 31 -3.21 -10.87 -0.43
C PHE A 31 -2.87 -10.68 -1.92
N SER A 32 -3.32 -11.57 -2.81
CA SER A 32 -3.04 -11.46 -4.24
C SER A 32 -3.78 -10.27 -4.87
N GLY A 33 -4.99 -9.99 -4.39
CA GLY A 33 -5.79 -8.86 -4.82
C GLY A 33 -5.17 -7.50 -4.50
N PHE A 34 -4.40 -7.40 -3.40
CA PHE A 34 -3.62 -6.21 -3.07
C PHE A 34 -2.68 -5.81 -4.22
N PHE A 35 -1.83 -6.73 -4.69
CA PHE A 35 -0.84 -6.43 -5.73
C PHE A 35 -1.47 -6.13 -7.09
N TYR A 36 -2.52 -6.88 -7.45
CA TYR A 36 -3.28 -6.59 -8.67
C TYR A 36 -3.89 -5.19 -8.64
N THR A 37 -4.53 -4.83 -7.52
CA THR A 37 -5.16 -3.52 -7.35
C THR A 37 -4.14 -2.40 -7.30
N LEU A 38 -2.99 -2.62 -6.65
CA LEU A 38 -1.88 -1.66 -6.60
C LEU A 38 -1.37 -1.30 -7.99
N GLY A 39 -1.12 -2.29 -8.84
CA GLY A 39 -0.68 -2.05 -10.22
C GLY A 39 -1.71 -1.25 -11.02
N ARG A 40 -3.01 -1.54 -10.86
CA ARG A 40 -4.08 -0.77 -11.51
C ARG A 40 -4.14 0.68 -11.03
N LEU A 41 -4.01 0.92 -9.73
CA LEU A 41 -4.04 2.27 -9.16
C LEU A 41 -2.82 3.08 -9.57
N GLN A 42 -1.63 2.47 -9.60
CA GLN A 42 -0.43 3.12 -10.13
C GLN A 42 -0.59 3.49 -11.61
N ALA A 43 -1.15 2.60 -12.43
CA ALA A 43 -1.45 2.92 -13.83
C ALA A 43 -2.44 4.09 -13.95
N LEU A 44 -3.47 4.14 -13.08
CA LEU A 44 -4.45 5.24 -13.03
C LEU A 44 -3.80 6.58 -12.65
N HIS A 45 -2.96 6.59 -11.61
CA HIS A 45 -2.33 7.82 -11.10
C HIS A 45 -1.18 8.34 -12.00
N ASN A 46 -0.58 7.46 -12.81
CA ASN A 46 0.52 7.82 -13.70
C ASN A 46 0.08 8.38 -15.06
N VAL A 47 -1.23 8.47 -15.33
CA VAL A 47 -1.72 9.09 -16.58
C VAL A 47 -1.45 10.60 -16.54
N PRO A 48 -0.59 11.15 -17.41
CA PRO A 48 -0.35 12.58 -17.49
C PRO A 48 -1.60 13.23 -18.08
N SER A 49 -2.44 13.80 -17.22
CA SER A 49 -3.61 14.58 -17.64
C SER A 49 -3.33 16.05 -17.40
N HIS A 50 -3.47 16.87 -18.44
CA HIS A 50 -3.38 18.35 -18.35
C HIS A 50 -4.44 18.96 -17.40
N SER A 51 -5.42 18.14 -17.00
CA SER A 51 -6.43 18.40 -15.98
C SER A 51 -6.74 17.10 -15.24
N SER A 52 -5.82 16.65 -14.36
CA SER A 52 -6.05 15.42 -13.59
C SER A 52 -7.33 15.55 -12.76
N PRO A 53 -8.31 14.63 -12.92
CA PRO A 53 -9.55 14.68 -12.15
C PRO A 53 -9.25 14.49 -10.66
N SER A 54 -10.02 15.17 -9.81
CA SER A 54 -9.98 14.92 -8.37
C SER A 54 -10.72 13.62 -8.07
N PHE A 55 -10.01 12.55 -7.72
CA PHE A 55 -10.61 11.30 -7.27
C PHE A 55 -11.08 11.35 -5.79
N GLU A 56 -12.30 10.90 -5.51
CA GLU A 56 -12.76 10.51 -4.17
C GLU A 56 -12.69 8.98 -4.08
N TYR A 57 -11.93 8.45 -3.13
CA TYR A 57 -11.70 7.01 -3.06
C TYR A 57 -12.59 6.35 -2.02
N TYR A 58 -13.18 5.22 -2.40
CA TYR A 58 -13.97 4.35 -1.53
C TYR A 58 -13.33 2.97 -1.52
N CYS A 59 -12.61 2.63 -0.47
CA CYS A 59 -11.83 1.41 -0.42
C CYS A 59 -12.36 0.42 0.62
N PHE A 60 -12.10 -0.87 0.41
CA PHE A 60 -12.44 -1.93 1.35
C PHE A 60 -11.25 -2.88 1.58
N SER A 61 -10.94 -3.18 2.84
CA SER A 61 -9.95 -4.21 3.23
C SER A 61 -8.60 -4.03 2.51
N ALA A 62 -8.06 -5.10 1.88
CA ALA A 62 -6.82 -5.05 1.10
C ALA A 62 -6.81 -4.00 -0.04
N GLY A 63 -7.98 -3.56 -0.52
CA GLY A 63 -8.08 -2.44 -1.46
C GLY A 63 -7.65 -1.10 -0.85
N CYS A 64 -7.91 -0.89 0.45
CA CYS A 64 -7.41 0.29 1.16
C CYS A 64 -5.89 0.28 1.31
N LEU A 65 -5.29 -0.90 1.53
CA LEU A 65 -3.83 -1.03 1.54
C LEU A 65 -3.24 -0.67 0.18
N ALA A 66 -3.82 -1.18 -0.92
CA ALA A 66 -3.34 -0.89 -2.27
C ALA A 66 -3.44 0.62 -2.59
N LEU A 67 -4.55 1.26 -2.17
CA LEU A 67 -4.72 2.71 -2.30
C LEU A 67 -3.65 3.48 -1.56
N VAL A 68 -3.47 3.21 -0.26
CA VAL A 68 -2.48 3.93 0.55
C VAL A 68 -1.07 3.73 0.00
N THR A 69 -0.72 2.51 -0.40
CA THR A 69 0.56 2.19 -1.03
C THR A 69 0.77 2.97 -2.33
N SER A 70 -0.28 3.11 -3.15
CA SER A 70 -0.24 3.87 -4.40
C SER A 70 -0.10 5.38 -4.15
N LEU A 71 -0.84 5.94 -3.19
CA LEU A 71 -0.76 7.37 -2.82
C LEU A 71 0.60 7.74 -2.23
N LEU A 72 1.21 6.84 -1.45
CA LEU A 72 2.57 6.97 -0.93
C LEU A 72 3.65 6.74 -2.01
N LYS A 73 3.26 6.40 -3.25
CA LYS A 73 4.15 6.08 -4.37
C LYS A 73 5.18 5.00 -4.02
N ILE A 74 4.79 4.02 -3.20
CA ILE A 74 5.62 2.88 -2.87
C ILE A 74 5.64 1.94 -4.09
N PRO A 75 6.81 1.58 -4.63
CA PRO A 75 6.90 0.68 -5.77
C PRO A 75 6.45 -0.73 -5.37
N ILE A 76 5.92 -1.48 -6.34
CA ILE A 76 5.38 -2.83 -6.11
C ILE A 76 6.44 -3.74 -5.47
N ASP A 77 7.69 -3.67 -5.92
CA ASP A 77 8.78 -4.50 -5.39
C ASP A 77 9.03 -4.24 -3.90
N SER A 78 9.03 -2.98 -3.46
CA SER A 78 9.16 -2.66 -2.03
C SER A 78 7.96 -3.15 -1.22
N ALA A 79 6.74 -3.09 -1.78
CA ALA A 79 5.57 -3.66 -1.11
C ALA A 79 5.66 -5.20 -1.01
N ILE A 80 6.25 -5.87 -2.01
CA ILE A 80 6.52 -7.33 -1.97
C ILE A 80 7.54 -7.65 -0.87
N GLU A 81 8.63 -6.89 -0.78
CA GLU A 81 9.66 -7.06 0.25
C GLU A 81 9.08 -6.90 1.65
N LEU A 82 8.25 -5.89 1.86
CA LEU A 82 7.54 -5.67 3.13
C LEU A 82 6.64 -6.85 3.49
N ALA A 83 5.87 -7.35 2.52
CA ALA A 83 5.01 -8.51 2.73
C ALA A 83 5.82 -9.77 3.08
N HIS A 84 6.94 -10.00 2.39
CA HIS A 84 7.85 -11.11 2.69
C HIS A 84 8.51 -10.96 4.07
N SER A 85 8.91 -9.76 4.45
CA SER A 85 9.47 -9.48 5.77
C SER A 85 8.48 -9.84 6.88
N SER A 86 7.24 -9.35 6.80
CA SER A 86 6.18 -9.68 7.78
C SER A 86 5.89 -11.17 7.83
N ARG A 87 5.81 -11.85 6.68
CA ARG A 87 5.63 -13.31 6.61
C ARG A 87 6.79 -14.05 7.26
N ASN A 88 8.03 -13.67 6.99
CA ASN A 88 9.21 -14.34 7.53
C ASN A 88 9.29 -14.17 9.06
N GLN A 89 8.92 -13.00 9.58
CA GLN A 89 8.81 -12.78 11.03
C GLN A 89 7.76 -13.69 11.67
N TRP A 90 6.65 -13.93 11.00
CA TRP A 90 5.64 -14.89 11.47
C TRP A 90 6.16 -16.33 11.42
N ILE A 91 6.75 -16.76 10.30
CA ILE A 91 7.28 -18.12 10.14
C ILE A 91 8.37 -18.43 11.18
N THR A 92 9.18 -17.44 11.53
CA THR A 92 10.24 -17.57 12.54
C THR A 92 9.74 -17.47 13.99
N GLY A 93 8.44 -17.23 14.19
CA GLY A 93 7.84 -17.10 15.52
C GLY A 93 8.14 -15.78 16.24
N LYS A 94 8.65 -14.76 15.53
CA LYS A 94 8.92 -13.43 16.11
C LYS A 94 7.65 -12.64 16.36
N ILE A 95 6.63 -12.84 15.52
CA ILE A 95 5.34 -12.16 15.60
C ILE A 95 4.22 -13.20 15.52
N SER A 96 3.05 -12.90 16.09
CA SER A 96 1.90 -13.80 15.96
C SER A 96 1.29 -13.71 14.56
N ARG A 97 0.49 -14.71 14.19
CA ARG A 97 -0.31 -14.69 12.95
C ARG A 97 -1.26 -13.48 12.85
N TYR A 98 -1.67 -12.91 13.99
CA TYR A 98 -2.57 -11.76 14.04
C TYR A 98 -1.85 -10.42 13.86
N ASP A 99 -0.53 -10.42 14.03
CA ASP A 99 0.29 -9.22 13.94
C ASP A 99 0.87 -9.01 12.53
N VAL A 100 0.76 -9.99 11.64
CA VAL A 100 1.33 -9.93 10.28
C VAL A 100 0.87 -8.70 9.51
N VAL A 101 -0.43 -8.42 9.52
CA VAL A 101 -1.02 -7.24 8.86
C VAL A 101 -0.54 -5.96 9.54
N GLY A 102 -0.49 -5.93 10.88
CA GLY A 102 0.04 -4.80 11.63
C GLY A 102 1.47 -4.46 11.24
N HIS A 103 2.36 -5.46 11.23
CA HIS A 103 3.75 -5.31 10.81
C HIS A 103 3.88 -4.87 9.34
N PHE A 104 3.03 -5.37 8.45
CA PHE A 104 3.02 -4.94 7.06
C PHE A 104 2.58 -3.48 6.90
N VAL A 105 1.49 -3.08 7.56
CA VAL A 105 0.99 -1.69 7.56
C VAL A 105 2.03 -0.74 8.15
N ASP A 106 2.66 -1.14 9.25
CA ASP A 106 3.74 -0.39 9.86
C ASP A 106 4.88 -0.20 8.87
N GLY A 107 5.34 -1.28 8.24
CA GLY A 107 6.35 -1.21 7.19
C GLY A 107 5.97 -0.26 6.05
N LEU A 108 4.72 -0.27 5.58
CA LEU A 108 4.25 0.64 4.53
C LEU A 108 4.30 2.11 4.97
N LEU A 109 3.84 2.41 6.19
CA LEU A 109 3.80 3.77 6.71
C LEU A 109 5.19 4.27 7.12
N PHE A 110 6.10 3.40 7.56
CA PHE A 110 7.49 3.75 7.89
C PHE A 110 8.40 3.85 6.65
N HIS A 111 8.23 3.02 5.61
CA HIS A 111 8.99 3.17 4.35
C HIS A 111 8.66 4.46 3.62
N ALA A 112 7.50 5.05 3.90
CA ALA A 112 7.21 6.39 3.46
C ALA A 112 8.24 7.37 4.06
N GLU A 113 8.81 7.15 5.23
CA GLU A 113 9.64 8.16 5.91
C GLU A 113 11.12 8.14 5.48
N GLU A 114 11.64 7.03 4.94
CA GLU A 114 13.10 6.85 4.74
C GLU A 114 13.65 7.19 3.34
N LYS A 115 12.85 7.63 2.36
CA LYS A 115 13.39 7.97 1.02
C LYS A 115 13.65 9.46 0.82
N PRO A 116 14.92 9.91 0.99
CA PRO A 116 15.49 10.92 0.13
C PRO A 116 16.79 10.44 -0.56
N ALA A 117 16.82 10.63 -1.88
CA ALA A 117 18.01 10.85 -2.71
C ALA A 117 19.12 9.77 -2.72
N LEU A 118 18.96 8.73 -3.54
CA LEU A 118 20.09 8.21 -4.32
C LEU A 118 19.64 7.50 -5.61
N GLU A 119 18.79 8.14 -6.41
CA GLU A 119 18.80 7.86 -7.85
C GLU A 119 19.91 8.70 -8.47
N ASN A 120 21.13 8.17 -8.49
CA ASN A 120 22.17 8.41 -9.51
C ASN A 120 23.46 7.68 -9.13
N GLU A 121 23.43 6.35 -9.16
CA GLU A 121 24.64 5.60 -9.54
C GLU A 121 24.20 4.40 -10.40
N LYS A 122 23.89 4.67 -11.67
CA LYS A 122 23.99 3.63 -12.69
C LYS A 122 25.47 3.32 -12.85
N LEU A 123 25.97 2.34 -12.10
CA LEU A 123 27.27 1.75 -12.38
C LEU A 123 27.11 0.87 -13.63
N TYR A 124 27.39 1.43 -14.79
CA TYR A 124 27.57 0.63 -16.00
C TYR A 124 28.90 -0.11 -15.87
N VAL A 125 28.82 -1.41 -15.59
CA VAL A 125 29.98 -2.29 -15.77
C VAL A 125 29.99 -2.71 -17.23
N THR A 126 30.86 -2.09 -18.02
CA THR A 126 31.23 -2.61 -19.35
C THR A 126 32.05 -3.87 -19.12
N ILE A 127 31.44 -5.04 -19.29
CA ILE A 127 32.19 -6.29 -19.41
C ILE A 127 32.45 -6.50 -20.90
N ASP A 128 33.59 -6.02 -21.37
CA ASP A 128 34.19 -6.55 -22.58
C ASP A 128 34.65 -7.98 -22.32
N GLY A 129 33.96 -8.92 -22.94
CA GLY A 129 34.49 -10.20 -23.40
C GLY A 129 35.24 -11.09 -22.40
N GLY A 130 34.50 -12.02 -21.78
CA GLY A 130 34.99 -13.39 -21.67
C GLY A 130 35.05 -14.01 -20.27
N ALA A 131 34.51 -15.23 -20.20
CA ALA A 131 34.59 -16.23 -19.14
C ALA A 131 33.55 -16.15 -18.00
N THR A 132 32.65 -17.14 -18.03
CA THR A 132 31.70 -17.51 -16.98
C THR A 132 32.41 -18.04 -15.73
N THR A 133 32.18 -17.43 -14.57
CA THR A 133 32.25 -18.12 -13.28
C THR A 133 31.11 -17.67 -12.36
N SER A 134 30.42 -18.66 -11.81
CA SER A 134 29.38 -18.51 -10.79
C SER A 134 29.99 -17.97 -9.50
N LEU A 135 29.42 -16.90 -8.93
CA LEU A 135 29.74 -16.43 -7.59
C LEU A 135 28.45 -16.23 -6.79
N ARG A 136 28.22 -17.17 -5.87
CA ARG A 136 27.26 -17.06 -4.77
C ARG A 136 27.56 -15.79 -3.99
N HIS A 137 26.60 -14.87 -3.90
CA HIS A 137 26.66 -13.80 -2.92
C HIS A 137 26.03 -14.30 -1.62
N GLN A 138 26.89 -14.72 -0.68
CA GLN A 138 26.55 -14.72 0.74
C GLN A 138 26.48 -13.26 1.20
N ILE A 139 25.31 -12.82 1.62
CA ILE A 139 25.16 -11.55 2.34
C ILE A 139 25.24 -11.89 3.82
N ASN A 140 26.42 -11.69 4.42
CA ASN A 140 26.57 -11.62 5.86
C ASN A 140 26.16 -10.21 6.30
N THR A 141 24.93 -10.04 6.80
CA THR A 141 24.54 -8.80 7.49
C THR A 141 24.58 -9.03 8.99
N THR A 142 25.73 -8.72 9.59
CA THR A 142 25.86 -8.55 11.04
C THR A 142 25.18 -7.24 11.42
N CYS A 143 23.95 -7.31 11.94
CA CYS A 143 23.26 -6.15 12.49
C CYS A 143 23.79 -5.88 13.90
N GLY A 144 24.78 -4.98 13.99
CA GLY A 144 25.24 -4.41 15.24
C GLY A 144 24.25 -3.36 15.73
N ILE A 145 23.67 -3.60 16.91
CA ILE A 145 22.93 -2.61 17.68
C ILE A 145 23.92 -1.53 18.11
N VAL A 146 23.82 -0.34 17.52
CA VAL A 146 24.41 0.88 18.08
C VAL A 146 23.29 1.90 18.23
N SER A 147 22.80 1.97 19.47
CA SER A 147 21.96 3.04 19.99
C SER A 147 22.73 4.35 19.90
N ASN A 148 22.13 5.40 19.31
CA ASN A 148 22.17 6.76 19.85
C ASN A 148 21.28 7.73 19.06
N SER A 149 20.30 8.29 19.79
CA SER A 149 19.63 9.58 19.64
C SER A 149 19.41 10.16 18.24
N THR A 150 18.21 9.95 17.70
CA THR A 150 17.60 10.83 16.68
C THR A 150 16.11 10.99 16.93
N GLN A 151 15.76 11.92 17.82
CA GLN A 151 14.48 12.63 17.71
C GLN A 151 14.70 13.72 16.64
N HIS A 152 14.08 13.59 15.46
CA HIS A 152 13.81 14.63 14.43
C HIS A 152 13.88 14.14 12.96
N LEU A 153 13.28 12.99 12.60
CA LEU A 153 13.20 12.59 11.18
C LEU A 153 11.86 11.97 10.71
N CYS A 154 10.80 12.04 11.52
CA CYS A 154 9.48 11.42 11.20
C CYS A 154 8.57 12.25 10.26
N SER A 155 9.05 13.28 9.54
CA SER A 155 8.15 14.39 9.14
C SER A 155 8.29 14.89 7.71
N ARG A 156 8.19 13.99 6.72
CA ARG A 156 8.04 14.42 5.31
C ARG A 156 6.87 13.77 4.59
N ASN A 157 6.59 12.50 4.86
CA ASN A 157 5.57 11.75 4.11
C ASN A 157 4.27 11.50 4.88
N GLY A 158 4.27 11.72 6.21
CA GLY A 158 3.03 11.99 6.95
C GLY A 158 2.25 13.12 6.28
N ASN A 159 2.94 14.18 5.83
CA ASN A 159 2.31 15.31 5.13
C ASN A 159 1.63 14.90 3.82
N ILE A 160 2.25 14.01 3.02
CA ILE A 160 1.67 13.55 1.74
C ILE A 160 0.39 12.74 1.99
N LEU A 161 0.41 11.82 2.96
CA LEU A 161 -0.79 11.02 3.25
C LEU A 161 -1.88 11.88 3.91
N GLU A 162 -1.50 12.83 4.77
CA GLU A 162 -2.44 13.78 5.39
C GLU A 162 -3.19 14.62 4.37
N GLU A 163 -2.52 15.09 3.31
CA GLU A 163 -3.15 15.79 2.18
C GLU A 163 -4.22 14.96 1.48
N HIS A 164 -4.09 13.62 1.50
CA HIS A 164 -5.03 12.70 0.87
C HIS A 164 -6.15 12.22 1.80
N LEU A 165 -6.03 12.32 3.13
CA LEU A 165 -7.03 11.81 4.08
C LEU A 165 -8.46 12.29 3.80
N PRO A 166 -8.73 13.57 3.46
CA PRO A 166 -10.09 14.03 3.19
C PRO A 166 -10.79 13.30 2.03
N ARG A 167 -10.00 12.70 1.14
CA ARG A 167 -10.44 12.00 -0.08
C ARG A 167 -10.49 10.48 0.07
N ILE A 168 -10.15 9.95 1.25
CA ILE A 168 -10.16 8.51 1.53
C ILE A 168 -11.41 8.18 2.34
N ASN A 169 -12.25 7.30 1.79
CA ASN A 169 -13.42 6.74 2.44
C ASN A 169 -13.19 5.24 2.65
N VAL A 170 -13.07 4.81 3.90
CA VAL A 170 -12.89 3.40 4.24
C VAL A 170 -14.26 2.77 4.50
N ILE A 171 -14.58 1.76 3.69
CA ILE A 171 -15.77 0.94 3.86
C ILE A 171 -15.44 -0.13 4.91
N THR A 172 -16.27 -0.20 5.94
CA THR A 172 -16.21 -1.21 7.00
C THR A 172 -17.51 -2.00 7.02
N SER A 173 -17.45 -3.27 7.42
CA SER A 173 -18.65 -4.08 7.68
C SER A 173 -18.80 -4.30 9.19
N LYS A 174 -20.02 -4.16 9.70
CA LYS A 174 -20.36 -4.48 11.09
C LYS A 174 -21.30 -5.66 11.13
N TRP A 175 -21.03 -6.57 12.05
CA TRP A 175 -21.92 -7.67 12.36
C TRP A 175 -23.00 -7.20 13.34
N ASN A 176 -24.26 -7.14 12.91
CA ASN A 176 -25.37 -6.86 13.82
C ASN A 176 -25.85 -8.16 14.51
N LYS A 177 -26.42 -8.06 15.72
CA LYS A 177 -27.03 -9.16 16.49
C LYS A 177 -28.08 -9.94 15.68
N GLN A 178 -28.69 -9.30 14.69
CA GLN A 178 -29.66 -9.91 13.76
C GLN A 178 -29.02 -10.66 12.57
N ARG A 179 -27.69 -10.85 12.56
CA ARG A 179 -26.92 -11.50 11.46
C ARG A 179 -27.03 -10.81 10.09
N ILE A 180 -27.43 -9.54 10.07
CA ILE A 180 -27.44 -8.72 8.86
C ILE A 180 -26.14 -7.90 8.84
N PHE A 181 -25.44 -7.92 7.70
CA PHE A 181 -24.27 -7.08 7.48
C PHE A 181 -24.72 -5.63 7.26
N SER A 182 -24.21 -4.70 8.06
CA SER A 182 -24.32 -3.28 7.75
C SER A 182 -22.97 -2.76 7.26
N GLN A 183 -23.00 -2.03 6.14
CA GLN A 183 -21.85 -1.29 5.65
C GLN A 183 -21.80 0.07 6.33
N ASN A 184 -20.60 0.52 6.69
CA ASN A 184 -20.37 1.84 7.26
C ASN A 184 -19.16 2.47 6.58
N VAL A 185 -19.35 3.67 6.05
CA VAL A 185 -18.29 4.46 5.41
C VAL A 185 -17.71 5.42 6.45
N GLN A 186 -16.39 5.40 6.61
CA GLN A 186 -15.70 6.21 7.59
C GLN A 186 -14.54 6.95 6.92
N LYS A 187 -14.42 8.25 7.20
CA LYS A 187 -13.26 9.05 6.80
C LYS A 187 -12.21 9.04 7.92
N PRO A 188 -10.92 8.76 7.61
CA PRO A 188 -9.87 8.81 8.61
C PRO A 188 -9.63 10.27 9.02
N SER A 189 -9.51 10.50 10.33
CA SER A 189 -9.26 11.83 10.90
C SER A 189 -7.76 12.13 11.07
N SER A 190 -6.91 11.10 11.00
CA SER A 190 -5.46 11.18 11.09
C SER A 190 -4.82 9.92 10.48
N VAL A 191 -3.51 9.95 10.25
CA VAL A 191 -2.75 8.77 9.78
C VAL A 191 -2.84 7.61 10.77
N ASP A 192 -2.79 7.90 12.08
CA ASP A 192 -2.97 6.87 13.12
C ASP A 192 -4.38 6.26 13.11
N HIS A 193 -5.42 7.08 12.86
CA HIS A 193 -6.77 6.58 12.72
C HIS A 193 -6.88 5.69 11.48
N LEU A 194 -6.30 6.11 10.34
CA LEU A 194 -6.23 5.30 9.13
C LEU A 194 -5.51 3.96 9.38
N LYS A 195 -4.35 3.97 10.03
CA LYS A 195 -3.61 2.75 10.42
C LYS A 195 -4.49 1.79 11.20
N LYS A 196 -5.19 2.28 12.24
CA LYS A 196 -6.12 1.45 13.03
C LYS A 196 -7.20 0.84 12.15
N MET A 197 -7.78 1.61 11.23
CA MET A 197 -8.81 1.12 10.31
C MET A 197 -8.25 0.08 9.34
N LEU A 198 -7.05 0.27 8.78
CA LEU A 198 -6.41 -0.68 7.87
C LEU A 198 -6.15 -2.02 8.55
N VAL A 199 -5.59 -2.00 9.77
CA VAL A 199 -5.32 -3.22 10.55
C VAL A 199 -6.61 -3.96 10.92
N GLN A 200 -7.67 -3.23 11.28
CA GLN A 200 -8.95 -3.85 11.65
C GLN A 200 -9.73 -4.43 10.47
N THR A 201 -9.56 -3.88 9.27
CA THR A 201 -10.37 -4.23 8.09
C THR A 201 -9.66 -5.18 7.13
N THR A 202 -8.34 -5.30 7.23
CA THR A 202 -7.56 -6.13 6.32
C THR A 202 -7.36 -7.53 6.88
N TRP A 203 -7.78 -8.51 6.09
CA TRP A 203 -7.45 -9.91 6.30
C TRP A 203 -6.53 -10.33 5.15
N MET A 204 -5.29 -10.76 5.46
CA MET A 204 -4.30 -11.25 4.51
C MET A 204 -3.98 -12.72 4.77
#